data_AF-A0A3N4L9G3-F1
#
_entry.id   AF-A0A3N4L9G3-F1
#
_cell.length_a   1.000
_cell.length_b   1.000
_cell.length_c   1.000
_cell.angle_alpha   90.00
_cell.angle_beta   90.00
_cell.angle_gamma   90.00
#
_symmetry.space_group_name_H-M   'P 1'
#
loop_
_entity.id
_entity.type
_entity.pdbx_description
1 polymer ?
#
loop_
_entity_poly.entity_id
_entity_poly.type
_entity_poly.pdbx_seq_one_letter_code
_entity_poly.pdbx_strand_id
1 'polypeptide(L)'
;NSGSSSSSVDNSTANEHNPKKPFQRVDPTKVVYVNERLKDNTFESLGFSENHYTMKAHRDLIVTKGKGFTKEKNKKKRGSYKGGAIDFTTNSFKFTD
;
A
#
# COMPACT_ATOMS: atom_id res chain seq x y z
N ASN A 1 -71.62 7.46 -11.98
CA ASN A 1 -71.01 8.26 -10.91
C ASN A 1 -69.50 8.12 -11.04
N SER A 2 -68.85 9.17 -11.53
CA SER A 2 -67.42 9.29 -11.78
C SER A 2 -66.67 9.40 -10.44
N GLY A 3 -65.90 8.37 -10.09
CA GLY A 3 -65.05 8.34 -8.90
C GLY A 3 -63.60 8.68 -9.23
N SER A 4 -63.15 9.83 -8.73
CA SER A 4 -61.80 10.38 -8.80
C SER A 4 -60.90 9.82 -7.68
N SER A 5 -59.58 9.97 -7.88
CA SER A 5 -58.50 10.06 -6.86
C SER A 5 -58.04 8.76 -6.19
N SER A 6 -56.75 8.51 -5.93
CA SER A 6 -55.54 9.33 -6.04
C SER A 6 -54.34 8.39 -6.27
N SER A 7 -53.53 8.66 -7.30
CA SER A 7 -52.20 8.06 -7.43
C SER A 7 -51.29 8.65 -6.36
N SER A 8 -51.00 7.89 -5.31
CA SER A 8 -49.99 8.22 -4.32
C SER A 8 -48.62 8.19 -4.99
N VAL A 9 -48.13 9.36 -5.39
CA VAL A 9 -46.76 9.55 -5.85
C VAL A 9 -45.86 9.40 -4.62
N ASP A 10 -45.23 8.24 -4.49
CA ASP A 10 -44.20 7.99 -3.49
C ASP A 10 -42.98 8.86 -3.83
N ASN A 11 -42.91 10.02 -3.20
CA ASN A 11 -41.79 10.95 -3.34
C ASN A 11 -40.71 10.52 -2.34
N SER A 12 -40.04 9.41 -2.64
CA SER A 12 -38.83 8.99 -1.95
C SER A 12 -37.68 9.90 -2.39
N THR A 13 -37.62 11.10 -1.81
CA THR A 13 -36.41 11.91 -1.85
C THR A 13 -35.35 11.21 -1.00
N ALA A 14 -34.66 10.24 -1.61
CA ALA A 14 -33.46 9.64 -1.07
C ALA A 14 -32.46 10.77 -0.83
N ASN A 15 -32.34 11.17 0.43
CA ASN A 15 -31.31 12.07 0.89
C ASN A 15 -29.98 11.32 0.72
N GLU A 16 -29.35 11.48 -0.44
CA GLU A 16 -28.04 10.93 -0.73
C GLU A 16 -27.07 11.43 0.32
N HIS A 17 -26.81 10.58 1.30
CA HIS A 17 -25.85 10.83 2.35
C HIS A 17 -24.45 10.75 1.75
N ASN A 18 -24.03 11.80 1.06
CA ASN A 18 -22.67 11.92 0.57
C ASN A 18 -21.73 11.88 1.79
N PRO A 19 -20.94 10.80 1.97
CA PRO A 19 -20.07 10.69 3.12
C PRO A 19 -19.09 11.86 3.08
N LYS A 20 -19.04 12.65 4.14
CA LYS A 20 -18.11 13.77 4.25
C LYS A 20 -16.69 13.23 4.09
N LYS A 21 -15.99 13.66 3.05
CA LYS A 21 -14.59 13.25 2.83
C LYS A 21 -13.74 13.79 3.98
N PRO A 22 -12.90 12.95 4.63
CA PRO A 22 -11.98 13.43 5.64
C PRO A 22 -10.98 14.42 5.02
N PHE A 23 -10.44 15.33 5.82
CA PHE A 23 -9.39 16.23 5.36
C PHE A 23 -8.18 15.44 4.84
N GLN A 24 -7.73 15.78 3.63
CA GLN A 24 -6.55 15.20 2.99
C GLN A 24 -5.59 16.33 2.62
N ARG A 25 -4.30 16.17 2.91
CA ARG A 25 -3.26 17.15 2.54
C ARG A 25 -2.89 17.09 1.06
N VAL A 26 -3.11 15.94 0.43
CA VAL A 26 -2.76 15.67 -0.96
C VAL A 26 -4.01 15.18 -1.67
N ASP A 27 -4.33 15.80 -2.80
CA ASP A 27 -5.44 15.38 -3.67
C ASP A 27 -4.96 14.23 -4.58
N PRO A 28 -5.43 12.99 -4.38
CA PRO A 28 -4.93 11.83 -5.15
C PRO A 28 -5.21 11.94 -6.65
N THR A 29 -6.24 12.70 -7.05
CA THR A 29 -6.60 12.92 -8.46
C THR A 29 -5.64 13.84 -9.20
N LYS A 30 -4.83 14.62 -8.48
CA LYS A 30 -3.88 15.59 -9.06
C LYS A 30 -2.43 15.07 -9.02
N VAL A 31 -2.19 13.89 -8.45
CA VAL A 31 -0.85 13.31 -8.36
C VAL A 31 -0.48 12.71 -9.70
N VAL A 32 0.62 13.20 -10.27
CA VAL A 32 1.23 12.64 -11.49
C VAL A 32 2.58 12.04 -11.12
N TYR A 33 2.80 10.79 -11.53
CA TYR A 33 4.06 10.09 -11.32
C TYR A 33 4.93 10.19 -12.57
N VAL A 34 6.20 10.54 -12.40
CA VAL A 34 7.18 10.61 -13.49
C VAL A 34 7.50 9.22 -14.07
N ASN A 35 7.35 8.17 -13.26
CA ASN A 35 7.57 6.79 -13.69
C ASN A 35 6.67 5.83 -12.90
N GLU A 36 6.24 4.74 -13.53
CA GLU A 36 5.37 3.73 -12.92
C GLU A 36 6.02 3.03 -11.73
N ARG A 37 7.34 2.81 -11.74
CA ARG A 37 8.05 2.20 -10.60
C ARG A 37 8.01 3.02 -9.32
N LEU A 38 7.67 4.30 -9.41
CA LEU A 38 7.53 5.19 -8.25
C LEU A 38 6.13 5.12 -7.61
N LYS A 39 5.19 4.40 -8.24
CA LYS A 39 3.84 4.21 -7.70
C LYS A 39 3.82 3.19 -6.58
N ASP A 40 4.70 2.21 -6.63
CA ASP A 40 4.76 1.10 -5.67
C ASP A 40 5.95 1.27 -4.72
N ASN A 41 5.66 1.25 -3.42
CA ASN A 41 6.66 1.34 -2.34
C ASN A 41 6.87 -0.02 -1.64
N THR A 42 6.28 -1.10 -2.15
CA THR A 42 6.50 -2.44 -1.61
C THR A 42 7.93 -2.90 -1.82
N PHE A 43 8.41 -3.79 -0.95
CA PHE A 43 9.72 -4.41 -1.14
C PHE A 43 9.79 -5.28 -2.40
N GLU A 44 8.67 -5.90 -2.78
CA GLU A 44 8.57 -6.79 -3.94
C GLU A 44 8.80 -6.05 -5.27
N SER A 45 8.40 -4.78 -5.34
CA SER A 45 8.65 -3.90 -6.50
C SER A 45 10.14 -3.75 -6.85
N LEU A 46 11.05 -3.98 -5.90
CA LEU A 46 12.50 -3.90 -6.12
C LEU A 46 13.06 -5.09 -6.92
N GLY A 47 12.28 -6.17 -7.09
CA GLY A 47 12.64 -7.26 -8.01
C GLY A 47 13.89 -8.06 -7.63
N PHE A 48 14.29 -8.09 -6.35
CA PHE A 48 15.43 -8.88 -5.91
C PHE A 48 15.23 -10.39 -6.15
N SER A 49 16.30 -11.10 -6.51
CA SER A 49 16.26 -12.55 -6.65
C SER A 49 16.00 -13.23 -5.30
N GLU A 50 15.45 -14.45 -5.33
CA GLU A 50 15.14 -15.22 -4.10
C GLU A 50 16.36 -15.45 -3.20
N ASN A 51 17.53 -15.62 -3.85
CA ASN A 51 18.80 -15.83 -3.16
C ASN A 51 19.49 -14.52 -2.74
N HIS A 52 18.88 -13.36 -2.98
CA HIS A 52 19.43 -12.07 -2.59
C HIS A 52 19.36 -11.86 -1.07
N TYR A 53 20.36 -11.16 -0.54
CA TYR A 53 20.47 -10.91 0.90
C TYR A 53 19.27 -10.18 1.48
N THR A 54 18.73 -9.19 0.77
CA THR A 54 17.56 -8.42 1.23
C THR A 54 16.28 -9.24 1.18
N MET A 55 16.10 -10.08 0.16
CA MET A 55 14.91 -10.92 -0.01
C MET A 55 14.79 -11.96 1.11
N LYS A 56 15.91 -12.61 1.47
CA LYS A 56 15.96 -13.51 2.63
C LYS A 56 15.59 -12.79 3.93
N ALA A 57 16.12 -11.59 4.15
CA ALA A 57 15.81 -10.80 5.34
C ALA A 57 14.33 -10.40 5.37
N HIS A 58 13.77 -9.99 4.23
CA HIS A 58 12.36 -9.65 4.08
C HIS A 58 11.46 -10.83 4.47
N ARG A 59 11.65 -12.00 3.83
CA ARG A 59 10.87 -13.22 4.10
C ARG A 59 10.87 -13.59 5.59
N ASP A 60 12.02 -13.38 6.22
CA ASP A 60 12.28 -13.74 7.60
C ASP A 60 11.66 -12.79 8.62
N LEU A 61 11.53 -11.50 8.30
CA LEU A 61 11.18 -10.47 9.26
C LEU A 61 9.80 -9.85 9.01
N ILE A 62 9.27 -9.94 7.78
CA ILE A 62 7.98 -9.35 7.39
C ILE A 62 6.80 -9.87 8.23
N VAL A 63 6.88 -11.11 8.70
CA VAL A 63 5.86 -11.76 9.53
C VAL A 63 5.75 -11.16 10.94
N THR A 64 6.75 -10.36 11.36
CA THR A 64 6.82 -9.78 12.70
C THR A 64 6.68 -8.27 12.68
N LYS A 65 6.08 -7.71 13.74
CA LYS A 65 5.92 -6.25 13.92
C LYS A 65 6.24 -5.81 15.34
N GLY A 66 6.56 -4.53 15.50
CA GLY A 66 6.81 -3.89 16.81
C GLY A 66 7.88 -4.59 17.65
N LYS A 67 7.55 -4.89 18.93
CA LYS A 67 8.49 -5.56 19.85
C LYS A 67 8.91 -6.96 19.37
N GLY A 68 8.03 -7.66 18.65
CA GLY A 68 8.32 -8.99 18.07
C GLY A 68 9.40 -8.92 17.00
N PHE A 69 9.33 -7.90 16.14
CA PHE A 69 10.35 -7.64 15.12
C PHE A 69 11.74 -7.44 15.73
N THR A 70 11.83 -6.60 16.78
CA THR A 70 13.12 -6.35 17.44
C THR A 70 13.71 -7.64 18.03
N LYS A 71 12.88 -8.49 18.66
CA LYS A 71 13.33 -9.77 19.21
C LYS A 71 13.80 -10.71 18.10
N GLU A 72 13.00 -10.90 17.05
CA GLU A 72 13.32 -11.82 15.95
C GLU A 72 14.57 -11.37 15.19
N LYS A 73 14.67 -10.07 14.88
CA LYS A 73 15.87 -9.47 14.28
C LYS A 73 17.12 -9.72 15.15
N ASN A 74 17.03 -9.48 16.45
CA ASN A 74 18.17 -9.65 17.36
C ASN A 74 18.57 -11.13 17.49
N LYS A 75 17.61 -12.05 17.47
CA LYS A 75 17.86 -13.50 17.46
C LYS A 75 18.59 -13.91 16.19
N LYS A 76 18.10 -13.49 15.02
CA LYS A 76 18.71 -13.79 13.72
C LYS A 76 20.10 -13.17 13.58
N LYS A 77 20.29 -11.91 14.02
CA LYS A 77 21.61 -11.24 14.08
C LYS A 77 22.63 -12.02 14.92
N ARG A 78 22.21 -12.59 16.06
CA ARG A 78 23.14 -13.19 17.04
C ARG A 78 23.72 -14.55 16.65
N GLY A 79 23.24 -15.22 15.59
CA GLY A 79 23.92 -16.46 15.19
C GLY A 79 23.27 -17.32 14.12
N SER A 80 22.06 -17.00 13.64
CA SER A 80 21.35 -17.87 12.69
C SER A 80 21.18 -17.27 11.30
N TYR A 81 21.38 -15.96 11.13
CA TYR A 81 21.20 -15.34 9.82
C TYR A 81 22.41 -15.57 8.92
N LYS A 82 22.28 -16.53 8.00
CA LYS A 82 23.17 -16.68 6.84
C LYS A 82 22.43 -16.14 5.63
N GLY A 83 22.77 -14.91 5.25
CA GLY A 83 22.06 -14.17 4.22
C GLY A 83 22.20 -14.77 2.81
N GLY A 84 21.96 -13.92 1.83
CA GLY A 84 22.03 -14.24 0.41
C GLY A 84 23.24 -13.61 -0.26
N ALA A 85 23.29 -13.70 -1.59
CA ALA A 85 24.22 -12.91 -2.38
C ALA A 85 23.92 -11.41 -2.18
N ILE A 86 24.98 -10.60 -2.09
CA ILE A 86 24.88 -9.14 -2.04
C ILE A 86 25.14 -8.62 -3.44
N ASP A 87 24.18 -7.90 -3.99
CA ASP A 87 24.36 -7.14 -5.22
C ASP A 87 24.85 -5.71 -4.90
N PHE A 88 25.71 -5.18 -5.77
CA PHE A 88 26.25 -3.81 -5.72
C PHE A 88 25.57 -2.88 -6.72
N THR A 89 24.54 -3.34 -7.42
CA THR A 89 23.73 -2.49 -8.30
C THR A 89 22.99 -1.40 -7.53
N THR A 90 22.64 -0.33 -8.25
CA THR A 90 21.91 0.81 -7.70
C THR A 90 20.43 0.73 -8.08
N ASN A 91 19.55 0.82 -7.07
CA ASN A 91 18.10 0.86 -7.23
C ASN A 91 17.52 2.30 -7.22
N SER A 92 18.32 3.31 -7.54
CA SER A 92 17.89 4.71 -7.50
C SER A 92 17.07 5.10 -8.74
N PHE A 93 16.28 6.17 -8.59
CA PHE A 93 15.60 6.87 -9.67
C PHE A 93 16.24 8.24 -9.84
N LYS A 94 16.78 8.54 -11.03
CA LYS A 94 17.25 9.87 -11.37
C LYS A 94 16.11 10.66 -12.01
N PHE A 95 15.75 11.78 -11.40
CA PHE A 95 14.84 12.74 -12.01
C PHE A 95 15.57 13.50 -13.12
N THR A 96 14.87 13.74 -14.22
CA THR A 96 15.40 14.44 -15.39
C THR A 96 15.21 15.95 -15.33
N ASP A 97 14.48 16.42 -14.33
CA ASP A 97 14.13 17.82 -14.08
C ASP A 97 15.17 18.49 -13.15
#